data_AF-A0A1A2P9M6-F1
#
_entry.id   AF-A0A1A2P9M6-F1
#
_cell.length_a   1.000
_cell.length_b   1.000
_cell.length_c   1.000
_cell.angle_alpha   90.00
_cell.angle_beta   90.00
_cell.angle_gamma   90.00
#
_symmetry.space_group_name_H-M   'P 1'
#
loop_
_entity.id
_entity.type
_entity.pdbx_description
1 polymer ?
#
loop_
_entity_poly.entity_id
_entity_poly.type
_entity_poly.pdbx_seq_one_letter_code
_entity_poly.pdbx_strand_id
1 'polypeptide(L)'
;MQVSGELLLQLGALLATLAVLGGVARRFALSPIPVYLVAGLCLGKGGLLPVAAAGEFITTGAPIGIVLLLLTLGCEFSAAEFASSMRRHLPSAGVDIVLNAAPGAVAGWLLGLNGVAVLCLAGVTYISSSGVIARLLGDLRRLGNLETPSVLSVLVLEDFAMAAYLPLFAVLASGGGYLQALGGMAVAVCALLVAFAASFRWGHHVGRLVEHTDSEQLLLRVLGGTLLVAALAESLHASAAVGAFLVGLTLTG
;
A
#
# COMPACT_ATOMS: atom_id res chain seq x y z
N MET A 1 34.43 1.88 -7.60
CA MET A 1 33.18 2.21 -6.90
C MET A 1 33.49 2.18 -5.41
N GLN A 2 33.61 3.34 -4.75
CA GLN A 2 33.83 3.37 -3.30
C GLN A 2 32.48 3.08 -2.63
N VAL A 3 32.32 1.85 -2.15
CA VAL A 3 31.22 1.55 -1.24
C VAL A 3 31.55 2.21 0.10
N SER A 4 30.73 3.17 0.53
CA SER A 4 30.91 3.86 1.81
C SER A 4 30.83 2.84 2.95
N GLY A 5 31.97 2.52 3.59
CA GLY A 5 32.00 1.54 4.70
C GLY A 5 31.06 1.90 5.84
N GLU A 6 30.81 3.19 6.04
CA GLU A 6 29.83 3.72 7.00
C GLU A 6 28.39 3.29 6.65
N LEU A 7 27.99 3.33 5.37
CA LEU A 7 26.67 2.89 4.92
C LEU A 7 26.47 1.41 5.22
N LEU A 8 27.44 0.56 4.86
CA LEU A 8 27.37 -0.87 5.10
C LEU A 8 27.29 -1.19 6.59
N LEU A 9 28.08 -0.51 7.41
CA LEU A 9 28.07 -0.71 8.86
C LEU A 9 26.72 -0.28 9.47
N GLN A 10 26.23 0.91 9.12
CA GLN A 10 24.97 1.45 9.63
C GLN A 10 23.77 0.60 9.19
N LEU A 11 23.71 0.23 7.91
CA LEU A 11 22.65 -0.62 7.38
C LEU A 11 22.72 -2.03 7.97
N GLY A 12 23.91 -2.62 8.07
CA GLY A 12 24.13 -3.92 8.68
C GLY A 12 23.72 -3.94 10.16
N ALA A 13 24.12 -2.92 10.94
CA ALA A 13 23.73 -2.76 12.33
C ALA A 13 22.20 -2.58 12.48
N LEU A 14 21.58 -1.78 11.61
CA LEU A 14 20.13 -1.59 11.57
C LEU A 14 19.41 -2.92 11.31
N LEU A 15 19.77 -3.63 10.26
CA LEU A 15 19.15 -4.91 9.89
C LEU A 15 19.35 -5.97 10.97
N ALA A 16 20.55 -6.05 11.57
CA ALA A 16 20.81 -6.96 12.68
C ALA A 16 19.96 -6.61 13.91
N THR A 17 19.83 -5.32 14.24
CA THR A 17 18.99 -4.84 15.34
C THR A 17 17.53 -5.18 15.09
N LEU A 18 17.00 -4.91 13.89
CA LEU A 18 15.63 -5.27 13.52
C LEU A 18 15.42 -6.79 13.54
N ALA A 19 16.40 -7.59 13.13
CA ALA A 19 16.31 -9.06 13.20
C ALA A 19 16.18 -9.56 14.64
N VAL A 20 16.98 -9.01 15.57
CA VAL A 20 16.90 -9.34 17.00
C VAL A 20 15.56 -8.90 17.57
N LEU A 21 15.16 -7.64 17.35
CA LEU A 21 13.91 -7.08 17.83
C LEU A 21 12.69 -7.85 17.31
N GLY A 22 12.66 -8.17 16.03
CA GLY A 22 11.60 -8.97 15.42
C GLY A 22 11.59 -10.41 15.94
N GLY A 23 12.77 -10.99 16.21
CA GLY A 23 12.89 -12.29 16.86
C GLY A 23 12.30 -12.28 18.28
N VAL A 24 12.59 -11.24 19.06
CA VAL A 24 12.03 -11.05 20.40
C VAL A 24 10.52 -10.84 20.34
N ALA A 25 10.01 -9.96 19.47
CA ALA A 25 8.58 -9.71 19.31
C ALA A 25 7.80 -11.01 19.01
N ARG A 26 8.32 -11.85 18.11
CA ARG A 26 7.71 -13.14 17.77
C ARG A 26 7.69 -14.12 18.94
N ARG A 27 8.65 -14.07 19.88
CA ARG A 27 8.60 -14.89 21.10
C ARG A 27 7.40 -14.57 21.99
N PHE A 28 6.88 -13.36 21.92
CA PHE A 28 5.68 -12.93 22.64
C PHE A 28 4.40 -13.00 21.79
N ALA A 29 4.44 -13.69 20.64
CA ALA A 29 3.33 -13.75 19.68
C ALA A 29 2.85 -12.38 19.17
N LEU A 30 3.74 -11.38 19.13
CA LEU A 30 3.46 -10.05 18.60
C LEU A 30 3.96 -9.94 17.15
N SER A 31 3.25 -9.17 16.32
CA SER A 31 3.79 -8.74 15.03
C SER A 31 5.04 -7.86 15.28
N PRO A 32 6.13 -8.05 14.53
CA PRO A 32 7.31 -7.19 14.62
C PRO A 32 7.08 -5.72 14.24
N ILE A 33 6.01 -5.39 13.51
CA ILE A 33 5.80 -4.07 12.91
C ILE A 33 5.84 -2.93 13.95
N PRO A 34 5.11 -2.97 15.08
CA PRO A 34 5.18 -1.89 16.08
C PRO A 34 6.59 -1.70 16.64
N VAL A 35 7.33 -2.79 16.83
CA VAL A 35 8.71 -2.74 17.33
C VAL A 35 9.63 -2.09 16.28
N TYR A 36 9.43 -2.38 14.99
CA TYR A 36 10.16 -1.73 13.90
C TYR A 36 9.84 -0.25 13.79
N LEU A 37 8.60 0.17 14.02
CA LEU A 37 8.21 1.58 14.03
C LEU A 37 8.88 2.34 15.20
N VAL A 38 8.89 1.76 16.39
CA VAL A 38 9.59 2.33 17.55
C VAL A 38 11.10 2.41 17.29
N ALA A 39 11.69 1.36 16.72
CA ALA A 39 13.10 1.37 16.32
C ALA A 39 13.38 2.47 15.29
N GLY A 40 12.52 2.62 14.27
CA GLY A 40 12.62 3.69 13.27
C GLY A 40 12.53 5.08 13.87
N LEU A 41 11.66 5.28 14.86
CA LEU A 41 11.55 6.54 15.60
C LEU A 41 12.82 6.84 16.41
N CYS A 42 13.38 5.84 17.09
CA CYS A 42 14.62 5.98 17.87
C CYS A 42 15.86 6.20 17.01
N LEU A 43 15.90 5.61 15.80
CA LEU A 43 17.05 5.62 14.90
C LEU A 43 16.94 6.70 13.81
N GLY A 44 15.78 7.34 13.68
CA GLY A 44 15.50 8.39 12.70
C GLY A 44 16.15 9.73 13.03
N LYS A 45 15.91 10.73 12.17
CA LYS A 45 16.39 12.10 12.39
C LYS A 45 15.74 12.67 13.66
N GLY A 46 16.55 13.12 14.62
CA GLY A 46 16.07 13.62 15.92
C GLY A 46 15.78 12.51 16.95
N GLY A 47 16.07 11.26 16.62
CA GLY A 47 15.99 10.14 17.55
C GLY A 47 17.19 10.04 18.51
N LEU A 48 17.20 8.98 19.32
CA LEU A 48 18.24 8.71 20.32
C LEU A 48 19.60 8.39 19.67
N LEU A 49 19.59 7.64 18.57
CA LEU A 49 20.80 7.18 17.87
C LEU A 49 20.61 7.33 16.35
N PRO A 50 20.74 8.55 15.80
CA PRO A 50 20.42 8.81 14.41
C PRO A 50 21.33 8.05 13.43
N VAL A 51 20.73 7.29 12.51
CA VAL A 51 21.44 6.51 11.50
C VAL A 51 21.36 7.24 10.14
N ALA A 52 22.08 8.34 10.03
CA ALA A 52 21.93 9.28 8.91
C ALA A 52 22.34 8.69 7.55
N ALA A 53 23.39 7.85 7.49
CA ALA A 53 23.89 7.31 6.23
C ALA A 53 22.93 6.28 5.62
N ALA A 54 22.20 5.52 6.45
CA ALA A 54 21.19 4.57 5.97
C ALA A 54 19.89 5.24 5.52
N GLY A 55 19.66 6.51 5.88
CA GLY A 55 18.39 7.20 5.64
C GLY A 55 17.97 7.23 4.17
N GLU A 56 18.87 7.62 3.27
CA GLU A 56 18.60 7.72 1.83
C GLU A 56 18.31 6.35 1.19
N PHE A 57 19.04 5.32 1.63
CA PHE A 57 18.78 3.95 1.20
C PHE A 57 17.39 3.49 1.64
N ILE A 58 17.00 3.77 2.88
CA ILE A 58 15.69 3.38 3.42
C ILE A 58 14.56 4.12 2.72
N THR A 59 14.67 5.44 2.52
CA THR A 59 13.63 6.23 1.84
C THR A 59 13.41 5.79 0.40
N THR A 60 14.46 5.33 -0.27
CA THR A 60 14.37 4.83 -1.66
C THR A 60 13.95 3.36 -1.73
N GLY A 61 14.45 2.53 -0.81
CA GLY A 61 14.22 1.08 -0.81
C GLY A 61 12.91 0.65 -0.16
N ALA A 62 12.37 1.41 0.80
CA ALA A 62 11.15 1.04 1.51
C ALA A 62 9.92 0.94 0.58
N PRO A 63 9.65 1.89 -0.34
CA PRO A 63 8.57 1.75 -1.31
C PRO A 63 8.71 0.50 -2.19
N ILE A 64 9.93 0.19 -2.63
CA ILE A 64 10.23 -1.03 -3.40
C ILE A 64 9.88 -2.27 -2.57
N GLY A 65 10.26 -2.30 -1.29
CA GLY A 65 9.91 -3.41 -0.38
C GLY A 65 8.39 -3.62 -0.25
N ILE A 66 7.60 -2.54 -0.21
CA ILE A 66 6.13 -2.62 -0.17
C ILE A 66 5.58 -3.15 -1.49
N VAL A 67 6.09 -2.67 -2.63
CA VAL A 67 5.73 -3.18 -3.97
C VAL A 67 5.99 -4.68 -4.06
N LEU A 68 7.16 -5.15 -3.61
CA LEU A 68 7.50 -6.57 -3.62
C LEU A 68 6.61 -7.39 -2.70
N LEU A 69 6.35 -6.90 -1.49
CA LEU A 69 5.45 -7.56 -0.54
C LEU A 69 4.05 -7.77 -1.17
N LEU A 70 3.51 -6.73 -1.79
CA LEU A 70 2.16 -6.75 -2.35
C LEU A 70 2.09 -7.57 -3.63
N LEU A 71 3.15 -7.54 -4.45
CA LEU A 71 3.32 -8.47 -5.57
C LEU A 71 3.28 -9.92 -5.09
N THR A 72 4.08 -10.27 -4.07
CA THR A 72 4.10 -11.65 -3.55
C THR A 72 2.75 -12.07 -3.00
N LEU A 73 2.03 -11.15 -2.34
CA LEU A 73 0.69 -11.41 -1.85
C LEU A 73 -0.29 -11.59 -3.01
N GLY A 74 -0.21 -10.78 -4.06
CA GLY A 74 -1.02 -10.94 -5.27
C GLY A 74 -0.83 -12.31 -5.92
N CYS A 75 0.40 -12.85 -5.90
CA CYS A 75 0.71 -14.20 -6.37
C CYS A 75 0.18 -15.32 -5.45
N GLU A 76 -0.48 -15.04 -4.33
CA GLU A 76 -1.14 -16.07 -3.51
C GLU A 76 -2.62 -16.23 -3.87
N PHE A 77 -3.21 -15.30 -4.63
CA PHE A 77 -4.63 -15.30 -4.99
C PHE A 77 -4.82 -15.46 -6.50
N SER A 78 -5.94 -16.04 -6.92
CA SER A 78 -6.35 -16.01 -8.33
C SER A 78 -7.19 -14.76 -8.63
N ALA A 79 -7.05 -14.21 -9.84
CA ALA A 79 -7.83 -13.06 -10.28
C ALA A 79 -9.36 -13.29 -10.21
N ALA A 80 -9.82 -14.52 -10.48
CA ALA A 80 -11.24 -14.89 -10.41
C ALA A 80 -11.77 -14.90 -8.98
N GLU A 81 -11.03 -15.51 -8.04
CA GLU A 81 -11.39 -15.51 -6.61
C GLU A 81 -11.43 -14.09 -6.07
N PHE A 82 -10.41 -13.28 -6.36
CA PHE A 82 -10.35 -11.89 -5.94
C PHE A 82 -11.53 -11.06 -6.50
N ALA A 83 -11.80 -11.16 -7.80
CA ALA A 83 -12.91 -10.41 -8.41
C ALA A 83 -14.28 -10.82 -7.83
N SER A 84 -14.48 -12.12 -7.56
CA SER A 84 -15.69 -12.62 -6.91
C SER A 84 -15.82 -12.12 -5.46
N SER A 85 -14.71 -12.08 -4.73
CA SER A 85 -14.60 -11.58 -3.36
C SER A 85 -14.90 -10.08 -3.31
N MET A 86 -14.29 -9.28 -4.18
CA MET A 86 -14.50 -7.84 -4.26
C MET A 86 -15.97 -7.48 -4.49
N ARG A 87 -16.66 -8.18 -5.42
CA ARG A 87 -18.10 -7.98 -5.65
C ARG A 87 -18.95 -8.36 -4.44
N ARG A 88 -18.60 -9.46 -3.76
CA ARG A 88 -19.28 -9.93 -2.56
C ARG A 88 -19.12 -8.96 -1.38
N HIS A 89 -17.97 -8.31 -1.27
CA HIS A 89 -17.59 -7.46 -0.15
C HIS A 89 -17.75 -5.95 -0.39
N LEU A 90 -18.39 -5.56 -1.50
CA LEU A 90 -18.80 -4.16 -1.73
C LEU A 90 -19.65 -3.57 -0.58
N PRO A 91 -20.62 -4.32 0.01
CA PRO A 91 -21.35 -3.84 1.18
C PRO A 91 -20.44 -3.66 2.41
N SER A 92 -19.43 -4.52 2.58
CA SER A 92 -18.45 -4.41 3.66
C SER A 92 -17.65 -3.12 3.55
N ALA A 93 -17.23 -2.71 2.34
CA ALA A 93 -16.58 -1.42 2.13
C ALA A 93 -17.48 -0.22 2.46
N GLY A 94 -18.78 -0.33 2.20
CA GLY A 94 -19.73 0.71 2.62
C GLY A 94 -19.83 0.85 4.14
N VAL A 95 -19.90 -0.28 4.85
CA VAL A 95 -19.88 -0.30 6.33
C VAL A 95 -18.55 0.26 6.86
N ASP A 96 -17.44 -0.14 6.24
CA ASP A 96 -16.10 0.31 6.58
C ASP A 96 -15.95 1.84 6.48
N ILE A 97 -16.39 2.43 5.37
CA ILE A 97 -16.43 3.89 5.20
C ILE A 97 -17.22 4.56 6.33
N VAL A 98 -18.43 4.09 6.61
CA VAL A 98 -19.31 4.74 7.59
C VAL A 98 -18.72 4.64 9.00
N LEU A 99 -18.27 3.44 9.39
CA LEU A 99 -17.78 3.21 10.75
C LEU A 99 -16.42 3.88 11.01
N ASN A 100 -15.55 3.97 10.01
CA ASN A 100 -14.21 4.55 10.17
C ASN A 100 -14.17 6.06 9.87
N ALA A 101 -14.95 6.57 8.92
CA ALA A 101 -14.98 8.00 8.61
C ALA A 101 -15.82 8.81 9.61
N ALA A 102 -16.93 8.25 10.12
CA ALA A 102 -17.85 8.99 10.98
C ALA A 102 -17.21 9.47 12.30
N PRO A 103 -16.41 8.67 13.04
CA PRO A 103 -15.74 9.15 14.25
C PRO A 103 -14.84 10.36 14.00
N GLY A 104 -14.08 10.36 12.90
CA GLY A 104 -13.23 11.49 12.51
C GLY A 104 -14.04 12.74 12.15
N ALA A 105 -15.13 12.57 11.39
CA ALA A 105 -16.02 13.68 11.06
C ALA A 105 -16.69 14.28 12.31
N VAL A 106 -17.20 13.43 13.21
CA VAL A 106 -17.81 13.86 14.48
C VAL A 106 -16.78 14.58 15.35
N ALA A 107 -15.56 14.04 15.48
CA ALA A 107 -14.50 14.70 16.23
C ALA A 107 -14.16 16.07 15.64
N GLY A 108 -14.02 16.18 14.31
CA GLY A 108 -13.75 17.46 13.65
C GLY A 108 -14.86 18.49 13.87
N TRP A 109 -16.12 18.04 13.82
CA TRP A 109 -17.26 18.90 14.08
C TRP A 109 -17.31 19.36 15.54
N LEU A 110 -17.07 18.47 16.51
CA LEU A 110 -16.99 18.80 17.93
C LEU A 110 -15.84 19.76 18.26
N LEU A 111 -14.74 19.70 17.51
CA LEU A 111 -13.61 20.63 17.61
C LEU A 111 -13.89 21.99 16.96
N GLY A 112 -15.06 22.19 16.34
CA GLY A 112 -15.42 23.44 15.67
C GLY A 112 -14.64 23.69 14.38
N LEU A 113 -14.10 22.64 13.76
CA LEU A 113 -13.34 22.76 12.52
C LEU A 113 -14.27 23.10 11.34
N ASN A 114 -13.70 23.73 10.31
CA ASN A 114 -14.44 24.01 9.07
C ASN A 114 -14.75 22.71 8.30
N GLY A 115 -15.68 22.78 7.34
CA GLY A 115 -16.14 21.58 6.61
C GLY A 115 -15.02 20.80 5.90
N VAL A 116 -13.99 21.49 5.39
CA VAL A 116 -12.83 20.84 4.74
C VAL A 116 -11.97 20.11 5.77
N ALA A 117 -11.76 20.67 6.95
CA ALA A 117 -11.02 20.03 8.03
C ALA A 117 -11.81 18.87 8.67
N VAL A 118 -13.14 18.96 8.73
CA VAL A 118 -14.02 17.83 9.10
C VAL A 118 -13.88 16.69 8.09
N LEU A 119 -13.93 17.00 6.79
CA LEU A 119 -13.70 16.03 5.72
C LEU A 119 -12.31 15.40 5.81
N CYS A 120 -11.28 16.20 6.10
CA CYS A 120 -9.91 15.74 6.32
C CYS A 120 -9.84 14.69 7.42
N LEU A 121 -10.42 14.99 8.60
CA LEU A 121 -10.43 14.05 9.72
C LEU A 121 -11.21 12.77 9.39
N ALA A 122 -12.33 12.88 8.68
CA ALA A 122 -13.07 11.71 8.21
C ALA A 122 -12.20 10.83 7.30
N GLY A 123 -11.44 11.43 6.37
CA GLY A 123 -10.53 10.71 5.49
C GLY A 123 -9.35 10.07 6.23
N VAL A 124 -8.76 10.76 7.21
CA VAL A 124 -7.65 10.25 8.01
C VAL A 124 -8.07 9.06 8.87
N THR A 125 -9.29 9.07 9.43
CA THR A 125 -9.77 7.95 10.24
C THR A 125 -10.36 6.80 9.41
N TYR A 126 -10.74 7.05 8.17
CA TYR A 126 -11.28 6.04 7.25
C TYR A 126 -10.23 5.00 6.83
N ILE A 127 -9.04 5.45 6.44
CA ILE A 127 -8.13 4.65 5.60
C ILE A 127 -7.18 3.80 6.44
N SER A 128 -7.13 2.51 6.12
CA SER A 128 -6.20 1.54 6.69
C SER A 128 -4.90 1.45 5.88
N SER A 129 -3.83 0.97 6.50
CA SER A 129 -2.56 0.73 5.80
C SER A 129 -2.53 -0.69 5.20
N SER A 130 -2.81 -0.79 3.89
CA SER A 130 -2.81 -2.06 3.15
C SER A 130 -1.52 -2.87 3.33
N GLY A 131 -0.36 -2.22 3.25
CA GLY A 131 0.94 -2.87 3.42
C GLY A 131 1.20 -3.41 4.83
N VAL A 132 0.81 -2.66 5.86
CA VAL A 132 0.95 -3.09 7.26
C VAL A 132 0.02 -4.27 7.54
N ILE A 133 -1.24 -4.21 7.09
CA ILE A 133 -2.21 -5.29 7.31
C ILE A 133 -1.82 -6.53 6.53
N ALA A 134 -1.42 -6.40 5.26
CA ALA A 134 -0.87 -7.50 4.46
C ALA A 134 0.30 -8.19 5.17
N ARG A 135 1.26 -7.41 5.68
CA ARG A 135 2.39 -7.95 6.43
C ARG A 135 1.95 -8.64 7.72
N LEU A 136 1.00 -8.04 8.44
CA LEU A 136 0.48 -8.58 9.69
C LEU A 136 -0.24 -9.91 9.48
N LEU A 137 -1.02 -10.05 8.41
CA LEU A 137 -1.67 -11.31 8.03
C LEU A 137 -0.64 -12.41 7.76
N GLY A 138 0.46 -12.09 7.08
CA GLY A 138 1.57 -13.01 6.86
C GLY A 138 2.31 -13.37 8.16
N ASP A 139 2.67 -12.37 8.97
CA ASP A 139 3.39 -12.56 10.23
C ASP A 139 2.59 -13.43 11.23
N LEU A 140 1.26 -13.29 11.24
CA LEU A 140 0.35 -14.08 12.08
C LEU A 140 -0.10 -15.40 11.42
N ARG A 141 0.40 -15.73 10.22
CA ARG A 141 0.02 -16.92 9.44
C ARG A 141 -1.50 -17.04 9.20
N ARG A 142 -2.17 -15.92 8.96
CA ARG A 142 -3.62 -15.85 8.71
C ARG A 142 -3.98 -15.72 7.22
N LEU A 143 -3.01 -15.78 6.31
CA LEU A 143 -3.28 -15.62 4.87
C LEU A 143 -4.30 -16.63 4.33
N GLY A 144 -4.25 -17.89 4.79
CA GLY A 144 -5.20 -18.94 4.40
C GLY A 144 -6.54 -18.94 5.15
N ASN A 145 -6.81 -17.95 5.99
CA ASN A 145 -8.07 -17.90 6.74
C ASN A 145 -9.24 -17.43 5.86
N LEU A 146 -10.46 -17.86 6.20
CA LEU A 146 -11.68 -17.54 5.45
C LEU A 146 -12.01 -16.04 5.43
N GLU A 147 -11.62 -15.28 6.45
CA GLU A 147 -11.82 -13.84 6.55
C GLU A 147 -10.82 -13.02 5.70
N THR A 148 -9.66 -13.56 5.37
CA THR A 148 -8.57 -12.80 4.73
C THR A 148 -8.94 -12.24 3.36
N PRO A 149 -9.60 -13.00 2.46
CA PRO A 149 -10.09 -12.44 1.20
C PRO A 149 -11.00 -11.23 1.39
N SER A 150 -11.84 -11.22 2.43
CA SER A 150 -12.70 -10.07 2.76
C SER A 150 -11.88 -8.86 3.18
N VAL A 151 -10.89 -9.05 4.06
CA VAL A 151 -10.01 -7.97 4.53
C VAL A 151 -9.24 -7.37 3.34
N LEU A 152 -8.61 -8.22 2.52
CA LEU A 152 -7.87 -7.77 1.33
C LEU A 152 -8.76 -7.06 0.31
N SER A 153 -10.00 -7.51 0.15
CA SER A 153 -10.97 -6.82 -0.72
C SER A 153 -11.25 -5.41 -0.19
N VAL A 154 -11.54 -5.26 1.10
CA VAL A 154 -11.79 -3.94 1.70
C VAL A 154 -10.57 -3.03 1.55
N LEU A 155 -9.35 -3.51 1.80
CA LEU A 155 -8.12 -2.72 1.61
C LEU A 155 -7.94 -2.19 0.19
N VAL A 156 -8.20 -3.03 -0.83
CA VAL A 156 -8.11 -2.58 -2.23
C VAL A 156 -9.21 -1.56 -2.56
N LEU A 157 -10.41 -1.74 -2.00
CA LEU A 157 -11.51 -0.77 -2.13
C LEU A 157 -11.19 0.57 -1.44
N GLU A 158 -10.54 0.54 -0.28
CA GLU A 158 -10.05 1.73 0.42
C GLU A 158 -9.02 2.49 -0.44
N ASP A 159 -8.03 1.77 -1.01
CA ASP A 159 -7.03 2.37 -1.89
C ASP A 159 -7.66 3.00 -3.15
N PHE A 160 -8.70 2.37 -3.73
CA PHE A 160 -9.47 2.97 -4.83
C PHE A 160 -10.30 4.18 -4.39
N ALA A 161 -10.90 4.12 -3.21
CA ALA A 161 -11.58 5.28 -2.64
C ALA A 161 -10.60 6.44 -2.42
N MET A 162 -9.35 6.15 -2.02
CA MET A 162 -8.30 7.15 -1.82
C MET A 162 -7.88 7.82 -3.14
N ALA A 163 -7.78 7.05 -4.23
CA ALA A 163 -7.51 7.60 -5.57
C ALA A 163 -8.59 8.60 -6.03
N ALA A 164 -9.84 8.46 -5.58
CA ALA A 164 -10.91 9.42 -5.83
C ALA A 164 -10.89 10.59 -4.80
N TYR A 165 -10.69 10.25 -3.53
CA TYR A 165 -10.77 11.18 -2.40
C TYR A 165 -9.64 12.21 -2.39
N LEU A 166 -8.38 11.80 -2.61
CA LEU A 166 -7.23 12.71 -2.50
C LEU A 166 -7.27 13.87 -3.50
N PRO A 167 -7.56 13.66 -4.81
CA PRO A 167 -7.70 14.76 -5.75
C PRO A 167 -8.85 15.71 -5.39
N LEU A 168 -9.99 15.17 -4.94
CA LEU A 168 -11.13 15.95 -4.47
C LEU A 168 -10.72 16.81 -3.27
N PHE A 169 -10.10 16.19 -2.27
CA PHE A 169 -9.69 16.85 -1.04
C PHE A 169 -8.62 17.92 -1.32
N ALA A 170 -7.64 17.65 -2.18
CA ALA A 170 -6.57 18.60 -2.51
C ALA A 170 -7.12 19.89 -3.14
N VAL A 171 -8.12 19.79 -4.01
CA VAL A 171 -8.78 20.98 -4.58
C VAL A 171 -9.56 21.74 -3.51
N LEU A 172 -10.32 21.07 -2.66
CA LEU A 172 -11.07 21.73 -1.58
C LEU A 172 -10.13 22.36 -0.54
N ALA A 173 -9.04 21.69 -0.18
CA ALA A 173 -8.03 22.16 0.77
C ALA A 173 -7.25 23.37 0.26
N SER A 174 -7.10 23.51 -1.06
CA SER A 174 -6.52 24.69 -1.70
C SER A 174 -7.51 25.85 -1.91
N GLY A 175 -8.75 25.72 -1.42
CA GLY A 175 -9.80 26.74 -1.57
C GLY A 175 -10.51 26.73 -2.93
N GLY A 176 -10.32 25.68 -3.73
CA GLY A 176 -11.01 25.48 -5.00
C GLY A 176 -12.51 25.19 -4.84
N GLY A 177 -13.28 25.40 -5.90
CA GLY A 177 -14.71 25.18 -5.90
C GLY A 177 -15.10 23.69 -6.00
N TYR A 178 -16.31 23.34 -5.53
CA TYR A 178 -16.83 21.97 -5.58
C TYR A 178 -16.84 21.34 -6.99
N LEU A 179 -17.19 22.13 -8.02
CA LEU A 179 -17.20 21.63 -9.41
C LEU A 179 -15.79 21.23 -9.88
N GLN A 180 -14.77 22.01 -9.51
CA GLN A 180 -13.39 21.72 -9.85
C GLN A 180 -12.89 20.48 -9.11
N ALA A 181 -13.28 20.31 -7.84
CA ALA A 181 -12.94 19.15 -7.03
C ALA A 181 -13.56 17.87 -7.60
N LEU A 182 -14.84 17.92 -7.99
CA LEU A 182 -15.52 16.81 -8.68
C LEU A 182 -14.88 16.50 -10.04
N GLY A 183 -14.46 17.52 -10.79
CA GLY A 183 -13.72 17.34 -12.04
C GLY A 183 -12.39 16.60 -11.84
N GLY A 184 -11.60 17.01 -10.84
CA GLY A 184 -10.35 16.33 -10.47
C GLY A 184 -10.55 14.88 -10.06
N MET A 185 -11.57 14.62 -9.24
CA MET A 185 -11.98 13.26 -8.86
C MET A 185 -12.38 12.42 -10.08
N ALA A 186 -13.21 12.96 -10.97
CA ALA A 186 -13.68 12.25 -12.15
C ALA A 186 -12.52 11.86 -13.07
N VAL A 187 -11.55 12.76 -13.27
CA VAL A 187 -10.33 12.48 -14.05
C VAL A 187 -9.53 11.35 -13.41
N ALA A 188 -9.29 11.41 -12.10
CA ALA A 188 -8.53 10.37 -11.40
C ALA A 188 -9.23 9.00 -11.45
N VAL A 189 -10.55 8.97 -11.19
CA VAL A 189 -11.36 7.73 -11.29
C VAL A 189 -11.35 7.18 -12.71
N CYS A 190 -11.53 8.03 -13.73
CA CYS A 190 -11.46 7.59 -15.12
C CYS A 190 -10.08 7.00 -15.46
N ALA A 191 -9.00 7.64 -15.04
CA ALA A 191 -7.65 7.15 -15.27
C ALA A 191 -7.40 5.80 -14.59
N LEU A 192 -7.85 5.66 -13.34
CA LEU A 192 -7.79 4.40 -12.58
C LEU A 192 -8.59 3.29 -13.28
N LEU A 193 -9.84 3.56 -13.70
CA LEU A 193 -10.67 2.59 -14.40
C LEU A 193 -10.05 2.17 -15.73
N VAL A 194 -9.45 3.10 -16.47
CA VAL A 194 -8.73 2.80 -17.72
C VAL A 194 -7.50 1.94 -17.44
N ALA A 195 -6.71 2.26 -16.40
CA ALA A 195 -5.55 1.47 -16.00
C ALA A 195 -5.94 0.05 -15.56
N PHE A 196 -7.01 -0.07 -14.76
CA PHE A 196 -7.54 -1.36 -14.31
C PHE A 196 -8.08 -2.18 -15.49
N ALA A 197 -8.88 -1.57 -16.37
CA ALA A 197 -9.41 -2.23 -17.56
C ALA A 197 -8.28 -2.66 -18.53
N ALA A 198 -7.23 -1.85 -18.65
CA ALA A 198 -6.05 -2.21 -19.42
C ALA A 198 -5.33 -3.42 -18.78
N SER A 199 -5.07 -3.39 -17.47
CA SER A 199 -4.46 -4.51 -16.75
C SER A 199 -5.24 -5.81 -16.93
N PHE A 200 -6.57 -5.77 -16.77
CA PHE A 200 -7.43 -6.95 -16.94
C PHE A 200 -7.45 -7.49 -18.38
N ARG A 201 -7.41 -6.59 -19.39
CA ARG A 201 -7.49 -6.98 -20.80
C ARG A 201 -6.15 -7.42 -21.39
N TRP A 202 -5.04 -6.84 -20.92
CA TRP A 202 -3.69 -7.19 -21.36
C TRP A 202 -2.98 -8.20 -20.46
N GLY A 203 -3.52 -8.53 -19.28
CA GLY A 203 -2.90 -9.46 -18.33
C GLY A 203 -2.47 -10.79 -18.96
N HIS A 204 -3.31 -11.36 -19.84
CA HIS A 204 -3.00 -12.62 -20.53
C HIS A 204 -1.85 -12.50 -21.55
N HIS A 205 -1.68 -11.32 -22.16
CA HIS A 205 -0.55 -11.03 -23.05
C HIS A 205 0.73 -10.72 -22.25
N VAL A 206 0.58 -10.05 -21.10
CA VAL A 206 1.69 -9.75 -20.18
C VAL A 206 2.27 -11.04 -19.60
N GLY A 207 1.44 -11.99 -19.15
CA GLY A 207 1.90 -13.30 -18.68
C GLY A 207 2.79 -14.02 -19.70
N ARG A 208 2.37 -14.06 -20.97
CA ARG A 208 3.17 -14.64 -22.07
C ARG A 208 4.46 -13.89 -22.42
N LEU A 209 4.50 -12.58 -22.21
CA LEU A 209 5.70 -11.76 -22.41
C LEU A 209 6.70 -11.91 -21.24
N VAL A 210 6.18 -12.18 -20.04
CA VAL A 210 6.96 -12.36 -18.81
C VAL A 210 7.50 -13.78 -18.71
N GLU A 211 6.75 -14.77 -19.18
CA GLU A 211 7.18 -16.17 -19.25
C GLU A 211 8.52 -16.31 -19.99
N HIS A 212 9.50 -16.83 -19.28
CA HIS A 212 10.81 -17.17 -19.81
C HIS A 212 11.32 -18.43 -19.12
N THR A 213 11.94 -19.33 -19.88
CA THR A 213 12.49 -20.58 -19.34
C THR A 213 13.63 -20.33 -18.36
N ASP A 214 14.33 -19.20 -18.53
CA ASP A 214 15.38 -18.76 -17.63
C ASP A 214 14.81 -17.97 -16.44
N SER A 215 15.11 -18.45 -15.23
CA SER A 215 14.61 -17.88 -13.97
C SER A 215 15.12 -16.47 -13.71
N GLU A 216 16.33 -16.12 -14.16
CA GLU A 216 16.86 -14.76 -14.02
C GLU A 216 16.06 -13.77 -14.87
N GLN A 217 15.81 -14.13 -16.13
CA GLN A 217 15.00 -13.33 -17.05
C GLN A 217 13.56 -13.17 -16.55
N LEU A 218 12.97 -14.25 -16.02
CA LEU A 218 11.65 -14.20 -15.41
C LEU A 218 11.61 -13.21 -14.25
N LEU A 219 12.57 -13.31 -13.30
CA LEU A 219 12.65 -12.39 -12.17
C LEU A 219 12.80 -10.93 -12.61
N LEU A 220 13.70 -10.65 -13.55
CA LEU A 220 13.94 -9.29 -14.05
C LEU A 220 12.71 -8.72 -14.76
N ARG A 221 11.99 -9.54 -15.55
CA ARG A 221 10.75 -9.13 -16.24
C ARG A 221 9.62 -8.86 -15.28
N VAL A 222 9.40 -9.77 -14.31
CA VAL A 222 8.38 -9.59 -13.27
C VAL A 222 8.69 -8.34 -12.45
N LEU A 223 9.92 -8.22 -11.94
CA LEU A 223 10.34 -7.10 -11.10
C LEU A 223 10.23 -5.77 -11.85
N GLY A 224 10.84 -5.69 -13.04
CA GLY A 224 10.83 -4.48 -13.86
C GLY A 224 9.42 -4.10 -14.29
N GLY A 225 8.61 -5.06 -14.75
CA GLY A 225 7.21 -4.83 -15.12
C GLY A 225 6.37 -4.35 -13.94
N THR A 226 6.53 -4.98 -12.77
CA THR A 226 5.83 -4.58 -11.55
C THR A 226 6.18 -3.16 -11.14
N LEU A 227 7.46 -2.79 -11.15
CA LEU A 227 7.91 -1.44 -10.80
C LEU A 227 7.37 -0.39 -11.78
N LEU A 228 7.31 -0.69 -13.08
CA LEU A 228 6.71 0.19 -14.07
C LEU A 228 5.21 0.38 -13.83
N VAL A 229 4.48 -0.71 -13.56
CA VAL A 229 3.04 -0.64 -13.24
C VAL A 229 2.80 0.11 -11.93
N ALA A 230 3.61 -0.15 -10.90
CA ALA A 230 3.54 0.55 -9.62
C ALA A 230 3.79 2.06 -9.78
N ALA A 231 4.78 2.45 -10.60
CA ALA A 231 5.04 3.86 -10.90
C ALA A 231 3.90 4.52 -11.68
N LEU A 232 3.30 3.80 -12.64
CA LEU A 232 2.10 4.27 -13.35
C LEU A 232 0.91 4.43 -12.40
N ALA A 233 0.68 3.46 -11.51
CA ALA A 233 -0.37 3.55 -10.50
C ALA A 233 -0.18 4.80 -9.62
N GLU A 234 1.03 4.98 -9.09
CA GLU A 234 1.38 6.13 -8.24
C GLU A 234 1.15 7.47 -8.97
N SER A 235 1.50 7.55 -10.26
CA SER A 235 1.28 8.75 -11.08
C SER A 235 -0.19 9.10 -11.30
N LEU A 236 -1.09 8.12 -11.17
CA LEU A 236 -2.53 8.28 -11.26
C LEU A 236 -3.19 8.45 -9.88
N HIS A 237 -2.38 8.69 -8.83
CA HIS A 237 -2.82 8.74 -7.43
C HIS A 237 -3.46 7.44 -6.92
N ALA A 238 -3.21 6.33 -7.60
CA ALA A 238 -3.48 4.99 -7.10
C ALA A 238 -2.25 4.48 -6.35
N SER A 239 -2.44 3.81 -5.22
CA SER A 239 -1.33 3.30 -4.41
C SER A 239 -0.43 2.36 -5.23
N ALA A 240 0.88 2.62 -5.28
CA ALA A 240 1.88 1.74 -5.91
C ALA A 240 1.76 0.27 -5.45
N ALA A 241 1.35 0.08 -4.18
CA ALA A 241 1.06 -1.22 -3.58
C ALA A 241 -0.04 -1.98 -4.31
N VAL A 242 -1.14 -1.31 -4.66
CA VAL A 242 -2.25 -1.91 -5.41
C VAL A 242 -1.83 -2.28 -6.81
N GLY A 243 -1.08 -1.41 -7.50
CA GLY A 243 -0.53 -1.72 -8.82
C GLY A 243 0.29 -3.01 -8.80
N ALA A 244 1.14 -3.18 -7.80
CA ALA A 244 1.95 -4.38 -7.62
C ALA A 244 1.12 -5.64 -7.31
N PHE A 245 0.12 -5.51 -6.44
CA PHE A 245 -0.81 -6.59 -6.11
C PHE A 245 -1.59 -7.07 -7.34
N LEU A 246 -2.08 -6.15 -8.17
CA LEU A 246 -2.78 -6.48 -9.42
C LEU A 246 -1.87 -7.23 -10.41
N VAL A 247 -0.60 -6.83 -10.53
CA VAL A 247 0.37 -7.58 -11.34
C VAL A 247 0.52 -9.00 -10.81
N GLY A 248 0.62 -9.19 -9.50
CA GLY A 248 0.67 -10.52 -8.87
C GLY A 248 -0.52 -11.40 -9.24
N LEU A 249 -1.75 -10.85 -9.16
CA LEU A 249 -2.97 -11.56 -9.57
C LEU A 249 -2.96 -11.98 -11.05
N THR A 250 -2.33 -11.20 -11.93
CA THR A 250 -2.25 -11.52 -13.36
C THR A 250 -1.20 -12.58 -13.69
N LEU A 251 -0.26 -12.86 -12.77
CA LEU A 251 0.76 -13.90 -12.96
C LEU A 251 0.28 -15.28 -12.48
N THR A 252 -0.71 -15.33 -11.58
CA THR A 252 -1.30 -16.56 -11.05
C THR A 252 -2.56 -17.03 -11.76
N GLY A 253 -3.22 -16.15 -12.51
CA GLY A 253 -4.41 -16.46 -13.32
C GLY A 253 -4.06 -16.91 -14.73
#